data_AF-A0A3C1GH40-F1
#
_entry.id   AF-A0A3C1GH40-F1
#
_cell.length_a   1.000
_cell.length_b   1.000
_cell.length_c   1.000
_cell.angle_alpha   90.00
_cell.angle_beta   90.00
_cell.angle_gamma   90.00
#
_symmetry.space_group_name_H-M   'P 1'
#
loop_
_entity.id
_entity.type
_entity.pdbx_description
1 polymer ?
#
loop_
_entity_poly.entity_id
_entity_poly.type
_entity_poly.pdbx_seq_one_letter_code
_entity_poly.pdbx_strand_id
1 'polypeptide(L)'
;MAYGLESARVLGTLRYSRAAEEEADAGGMRLLLAARIDPAGMIAFFEGMEKRRGEAGPLLKYLSTHPAPEERVARLTRLARAPVPAPSRKLLDGYDWADIRRICG
;
A
#
# COMPACT_ATOMS: atom_id res chain seq x y z
N MET A 1 -13.66 36.23 -3.96
CA MET A 1 -14.31 34.91 -3.89
C MET A 1 -13.76 33.99 -5.00
N ALA A 2 -12.53 33.50 -4.86
CA ALA A 2 -11.93 32.58 -5.85
C ALA A 2 -11.50 31.23 -5.25
N TYR A 3 -11.36 31.16 -3.91
CA TYR A 3 -10.86 29.98 -3.20
C TYR A 3 -11.80 28.76 -3.21
N GLY A 4 -13.11 28.95 -3.43
CA GLY A 4 -14.10 27.86 -3.41
C GLY A 4 -14.00 26.90 -4.60
N LEU A 5 -13.81 27.44 -5.81
CA LEU A 5 -13.66 26.65 -7.04
C LEU A 5 -12.33 25.91 -7.11
N GLU A 6 -11.26 26.54 -6.60
CA GLU A 6 -9.92 25.95 -6.56
C GLU A 6 -9.84 24.80 -5.55
N SER A 7 -10.42 24.98 -4.36
CA SER A 7 -10.55 23.91 -3.36
C SER A 7 -11.38 22.73 -3.87
N ALA A 8 -12.46 22.99 -4.60
CA ALA A 8 -13.28 21.94 -5.20
C ALA A 8 -12.51 21.10 -6.24
N ARG A 9 -11.63 21.73 -7.03
CA ARG A 9 -10.76 21.02 -7.98
C ARG A 9 -9.72 20.16 -7.26
N VAL A 10 -9.08 20.67 -6.21
CA VAL A 10 -8.11 19.91 -5.40
C VAL A 10 -8.77 18.74 -4.69
N LEU A 11 -9.96 18.92 -4.11
CA LEU A 11 -10.71 17.83 -3.51
C LEU A 11 -11.15 16.79 -4.55
N GLY A 12 -11.53 17.24 -5.75
CA GLY A 12 -11.82 16.38 -6.89
C GLY A 12 -10.62 15.55 -7.32
N THR A 13 -9.45 16.17 -7.51
CA THR A 13 -8.21 15.45 -7.89
C THR A 13 -7.76 14.48 -6.80
N LEU A 14 -7.86 14.86 -5.52
CA LEU A 14 -7.58 13.98 -4.38
C LEU A 14 -8.58 12.82 -4.24
N ARG A 15 -9.82 12.98 -4.72
CA ARG A 15 -10.79 11.88 -4.77
C ARG A 15 -10.42 10.87 -5.85
N TYR A 16 -10.05 11.35 -7.05
CA TYR A 16 -9.59 10.48 -8.13
C TYR A 16 -8.26 9.78 -7.80
N SER A 17 -7.32 10.46 -7.12
CA SER A 17 -6.07 9.83 -6.69
C SER A 17 -6.29 8.75 -5.63
N ARG A 18 -7.20 8.95 -4.66
CA ARG A 18 -7.57 7.92 -3.67
C ARG A 18 -8.24 6.70 -4.32
N ALA A 19 -9.07 6.91 -5.33
CA ALA A 19 -9.63 5.81 -6.12
C ALA A 19 -8.53 5.05 -6.88
N ALA A 20 -7.52 5.76 -7.42
CA ALA A 20 -6.36 5.14 -8.07
C ALA A 20 -5.53 4.31 -7.08
N GLU A 21 -5.30 4.81 -5.85
CA GLU A 21 -4.65 4.02 -4.79
C GLU A 21 -5.44 2.76 -4.44
N GLU A 22 -6.77 2.87 -4.33
CA GLU A 22 -7.64 1.74 -4.03
C GLU A 22 -7.60 0.68 -5.15
N GLU A 23 -7.60 1.10 -6.41
CA GLU A 23 -7.47 0.21 -7.56
C GLU A 23 -6.09 -0.46 -7.58
N ALA A 24 -5.02 0.29 -7.33
CA ALA A 24 -3.66 -0.23 -7.25
C ALA A 24 -3.51 -1.24 -6.10
N ASP A 25 -4.06 -0.94 -4.93
CA ASP A 25 -4.08 -1.84 -3.77
C ASP A 25 -4.81 -3.15 -4.07
N ALA A 26 -6.01 -3.04 -4.65
CA ALA A 26 -6.83 -4.20 -4.97
C ALA A 26 -6.19 -5.04 -6.08
N GLY A 27 -5.63 -4.40 -7.11
CA GLY A 27 -4.89 -5.05 -8.18
C GLY A 27 -3.65 -5.78 -7.66
N GLY A 28 -2.83 -5.11 -6.85
CA GLY A 28 -1.64 -5.69 -6.22
C GLY A 28 -1.97 -6.91 -5.36
N MET A 29 -3.01 -6.81 -4.51
CA MET A 29 -3.47 -7.94 -3.70
C MET A 29 -3.91 -9.12 -4.58
N ARG A 30 -4.71 -8.89 -5.62
CA ARG A 30 -5.14 -9.96 -6.55
C ARG A 30 -3.94 -10.65 -7.22
N LEU A 31 -2.92 -9.89 -7.61
CA LEU A 31 -1.70 -10.45 -8.20
C LEU A 31 -0.93 -11.33 -7.21
N LEU A 32 -0.80 -10.91 -5.94
CA LEU A 32 -0.16 -11.72 -4.90
C LEU A 32 -0.90 -13.05 -4.69
N LEU A 33 -2.23 -12.99 -4.54
CA LEU A 33 -3.08 -14.16 -4.35
C LEU A 33 -2.98 -15.11 -5.56
N ALA A 34 -3.04 -14.59 -6.79
CA ALA A 34 -2.91 -15.37 -8.01
C ALA A 34 -1.52 -16.05 -8.15
N ALA A 35 -0.47 -15.37 -7.70
CA ALA A 35 0.90 -15.89 -7.69
C ALA A 35 1.21 -16.81 -6.49
N ARG A 36 0.23 -17.10 -5.62
CA ARG A 36 0.39 -17.84 -4.35
C ARG A 36 1.46 -17.23 -3.43
N ILE A 37 1.60 -15.91 -3.46
CA ILE A 37 2.45 -15.17 -2.53
C ILE A 37 1.61 -14.82 -1.30
N ASP A 38 2.21 -14.98 -0.11
CA ASP A 38 1.57 -14.66 1.16
C ASP A 38 1.10 -13.19 1.21
N PRO A 39 -0.22 -12.93 1.24
CA PRO A 39 -0.76 -11.57 1.26
C PRO A 39 -0.47 -10.82 2.56
N ALA A 40 -0.08 -11.51 3.64
CA ALA A 40 0.25 -10.89 4.92
C ALA A 40 1.41 -9.88 4.80
N GLY A 41 2.34 -10.10 3.87
CA GLY A 41 3.45 -9.17 3.62
C GLY A 41 2.99 -7.77 3.18
N MET A 42 1.98 -7.71 2.31
CA MET A 42 1.41 -6.43 1.86
C MET A 42 0.66 -5.72 3.00
N ILE A 43 -0.09 -6.48 3.81
CA ILE A 43 -0.80 -5.93 4.97
C ILE A 43 0.20 -5.35 5.98
N ALA A 44 1.24 -6.12 6.34
CA ALA A 44 2.28 -5.69 7.27
C ALA A 44 3.04 -4.46 6.79
N PHE A 45 3.27 -4.31 5.47
CA PHE A 45 3.86 -3.11 4.89
C PHE A 45 3.01 -1.85 5.18
N PHE A 46 1.70 -1.91 4.92
CA PHE A 46 0.82 -0.77 5.17
C PHE A 46 0.62 -0.49 6.66
N GLU A 47 0.54 -1.51 7.51
CA GLU A 47 0.56 -1.33 8.97
C GLU A 47 1.84 -0.62 9.45
N GLY A 48 2.98 -0.97 8.87
CA GLY A 48 4.26 -0.32 9.16
C GLY A 48 4.28 1.15 8.76
N MET A 49 3.66 1.50 7.63
CA MET A 49 3.52 2.89 7.21
C MET A 49 2.59 3.69 8.11
N GLU A 50 1.45 3.12 8.51
CA GLU A 50 0.53 3.77 9.47
C GLU A 50 1.20 4.04 10.82
N LYS A 51 2.00 3.09 11.33
CA LYS A 51 2.75 3.26 12.58
C LYS A 51 3.77 4.40 12.53
N ARG A 52 4.32 4.67 11.35
CA ARG A 52 5.33 5.71 11.11
C ARG A 52 4.71 7.02 10.61
N ARG A 53 3.38 7.11 10.53
CA ARG A 53 2.68 8.28 10.03
C ARG A 53 3.06 9.52 10.84
N GLY A 54 3.52 10.56 10.16
CA GLY A 54 3.98 11.80 10.79
C GLY A 54 5.49 11.85 11.07
N GLU A 55 6.23 10.73 10.90
CA GLU A 55 7.69 10.76 10.86
C GLU A 55 8.17 11.51 9.60
N ALA A 56 9.12 12.43 9.78
CA ALA A 56 9.77 13.08 8.66
C ALA A 56 10.68 12.10 7.90
N GLY A 57 10.83 12.29 6.59
CA GLY A 57 11.76 11.50 5.76
C GLY A 57 11.09 10.81 4.57
N PRO A 58 11.61 9.65 4.12
CA PRO A 58 11.16 8.98 2.90
C PRO A 58 9.66 8.69 2.85
N LEU A 59 9.03 8.44 4.00
CA LEU A 59 7.59 8.22 4.08
C LEU A 59 6.78 9.46 3.68
N LEU A 60 7.19 10.67 4.10
CA LEU A 60 6.51 11.90 3.66
C LEU A 60 6.61 12.09 2.14
N LYS A 61 7.74 11.74 1.54
CA LYS A 61 7.93 11.80 0.08
C LYS A 61 7.07 10.77 -0.66
N TYR A 62 6.85 9.59 -0.07
CA TYR A 62 5.91 8.62 -0.62
C TYR A 62 4.48 9.14 -0.51
N LEU A 63 4.08 9.63 0.67
CA LEU A 63 2.71 10.13 0.94
C LEU A 63 2.34 11.39 0.15
N SER A 64 3.31 12.16 -0.34
CA SER A 64 3.06 13.32 -1.20
C SER A 64 2.59 12.94 -2.61
N THR A 65 2.90 11.73 -3.07
CA THR A 65 2.47 11.19 -4.38
C THR A 65 1.40 10.11 -4.24
N HIS A 66 1.39 9.38 -3.12
CA HIS A 66 0.44 8.34 -2.77
C HIS A 66 -0.28 8.68 -1.46
N PRO A 67 -1.35 9.48 -1.48
CA PRO A 67 -2.06 9.89 -0.27
C PRO A 67 -2.58 8.67 0.49
N ALA A 68 -2.24 8.54 1.79
CA ALA A 68 -2.73 7.43 2.61
C ALA A 68 -4.24 7.51 2.87
N PRO A 69 -5.02 6.49 2.49
CA PRO A 69 -6.36 6.22 3.00
C PRO A 69 -6.29 5.54 4.37
N GLU A 70 -7.01 6.07 5.36
CA GLU A 70 -7.11 5.54 6.74
C GLU A 70 -7.63 4.08 6.80
N GLU A 71 -8.29 3.61 5.73
CA GLU A 71 -8.93 2.29 5.67
C GLU A 71 -8.16 1.23 4.85
N ARG A 72 -6.94 1.51 4.37
CA ARG A 72 -6.19 0.57 3.51
C ARG A 72 -6.05 -0.83 4.10
N VAL A 73 -5.55 -0.91 5.34
CA VAL A 73 -5.30 -2.18 6.03
C VAL A 73 -6.59 -2.98 6.15
N ALA A 74 -7.71 -2.32 6.45
CA ALA A 74 -9.02 -2.96 6.55
C ALA A 74 -9.50 -3.51 5.19
N ARG A 75 -9.33 -2.75 4.10
CA ARG A 75 -9.67 -3.21 2.74
C ARG A 75 -8.80 -4.38 2.30
N LEU A 76 -7.49 -4.29 2.49
CA LEU A 76 -6.54 -5.34 2.12
C LEU A 76 -6.78 -6.62 2.92
N THR A 77 -7.03 -6.49 4.23
CA THR A 77 -7.40 -7.63 5.09
C THR A 77 -8.67 -8.32 4.61
N ARG A 78 -9.66 -7.55 4.13
CA ARG A 78 -10.89 -8.12 3.56
C ARG A 78 -10.62 -8.84 2.24
N LEU A 79 -9.80 -8.29 1.36
CA LEU A 79 -9.43 -8.90 0.09
C LEU A 79 -8.60 -10.18 0.28
N ALA A 80 -7.71 -10.21 1.28
CA ALA A 80 -6.86 -11.34 1.60
C ALA A 80 -7.64 -12.57 2.15
N ARG A 81 -8.90 -12.40 2.57
CA ARG A 81 -9.77 -13.52 2.97
C ARG A 81 -10.24 -14.38 1.80
N ALA A 82 -10.02 -13.95 0.56
CA ALA A 82 -10.26 -14.79 -0.60
C ALA A 82 -9.42 -16.07 -0.49
N PRO A 83 -9.95 -17.26 -0.85
CA PRO A 83 -9.22 -18.52 -0.72
C PRO A 83 -7.89 -18.47 -1.50
N VAL A 84 -6.76 -18.53 -0.80
CA VAL A 84 -5.45 -18.75 -1.41
C VAL A 84 -5.17 -20.24 -1.41
N PRO A 85 -4.89 -20.87 -2.56
CA PRO A 85 -4.47 -22.27 -2.59
C PRO A 85 -3.18 -22.45 -1.78
N ALA A 86 -3.22 -23.32 -0.77
CA ALA A 86 -2.05 -23.66 0.02
C ALA A 86 -1.06 -24.54 -0.77
N PRO A 87 0.26 -24.43 -0.50
CA PRO A 87 0.89 -23.46 0.38
C PRO A 87 1.13 -22.11 -0.32
N SER A 88 0.80 -21.01 0.35
CA SER A 88 1.33 -19.68 -0.01
C SER A 88 2.80 -19.57 0.41
N ARG A 89 3.60 -18.83 -0.35
CA ARG A 89 5.04 -18.62 -0.05
C ARG A 89 5.36 -17.15 0.20
N LYS A 90 6.43 -16.88 0.96
CA LYS A 90 7.00 -15.53 1.03
C LYS A 90 7.58 -15.14 -0.33
N LEU A 91 7.53 -13.84 -0.67
CA LEU A 91 8.02 -13.33 -1.96
C LEU A 91 9.51 -13.65 -2.16
N LEU A 92 10.32 -13.40 -1.11
CA LEU A 92 11.77 -13.61 -1.07
C LEU A 92 12.12 -14.71 -0.07
N ASP A 93 11.47 -15.87 -0.21
CA ASP A 93 11.78 -17.02 0.63
C ASP A 93 13.26 -17.44 0.44
N GLY A 94 13.96 -17.70 1.55
CA GLY A 94 15.40 -17.99 1.56
C GLY A 94 16.34 -16.77 1.53
N TYR A 95 15.83 -15.53 1.50
CA TYR A 95 16.65 -14.32 1.60
C TYR A 95 16.41 -13.58 2.93
N ASP A 96 17.49 -13.18 3.60
CA ASP A 96 17.42 -12.28 4.76
C ASP A 96 17.41 -10.81 4.30
N TRP A 97 16.62 -9.97 4.98
CA TRP A 97 16.55 -8.54 4.65
C TRP A 97 17.90 -7.82 4.82
N ALA A 98 18.73 -8.24 5.78
CA ALA A 98 20.08 -7.71 5.97
C ALA A 98 20.97 -8.01 4.76
N ASP A 99 20.81 -9.17 4.13
CA ASP A 99 21.55 -9.53 2.91
C ASP A 99 21.09 -8.70 1.72
N ILE A 100 19.79 -8.53 1.55
CA ILE A 100 19.21 -7.69 0.49
C ILE A 100 19.68 -6.23 0.64
N ARG A 101 19.61 -5.68 1.86
CA ARG A 101 20.00 -4.31 2.13
C ARG A 101 21.47 -4.04 1.80
N ARG A 102 22.35 -5.02 2.01
CA ARG A 102 23.78 -4.91 1.70
C ARG A 102 24.06 -4.69 0.21
N ILE A 103 23.16 -5.12 -0.67
CA ILE A 103 23.27 -4.93 -2.12
C ILE A 103 23.04 -3.47 -2.52
N CYS A 104 22.26 -2.71 -1.75
CA CYS A 104 21.82 -1.37 -2.11
C CYS A 104 22.77 -0.22 -1.67
N GLY A 105 23.89 -0.51 -1.02
CA GLY A 105 24.84 0.51 -0.53
C GLY A 105 24.41 1.15 0.79
#